data_AF-A0A086KA40-F1
#
_entry.id   AF-A0A086KA40-F1
#
_cell.length_a   1.000
_cell.length_b   1.000
_cell.length_c   1.000
_cell.angle_alpha   90.00
_cell.angle_beta   90.00
_cell.angle_gamma   90.00
#
_symmetry.space_group_name_H-M   'P 1'
#
loop_
_entity.id
_entity.type
_entity.pdbx_description
1 polymer ?
#
loop_
_entity_poly.entity_id
_entity_poly.type
_entity_poly.pdbx_seq_one_letter_code
_entity_poly.pdbx_strand_id
1 'polypeptide(L)'
;MLRKKKYSLNEISHDTAISLILRTVKSGVNVTEVAEKADSLFPVVSAASILAKVTRDRMLVRWTPHSLEEDGREREEDADREGNKKEKAAEAEKENETSPAPRKRVNEDEEVEANPKKKGKGEKEKTRNAKGAASSSIFGSGYPGDSETIAFLNRNCDPVFGFDGFVRFSWSTARLIFEKRGVPVDWYDEVDDEAGSGASEAKQSRITNFFAAKREATAGGIERPAFFLRSKLQLLSNLGV
;
A
#
# COMPACT_ATOMS: atom_id res chain seq x y z
N MET A 1 -14.82 -8.94 -1.66
CA MET A 1 -15.54 -7.72 -2.06
C MET A 1 -15.41 -7.43 -3.53
N LEU A 2 -14.20 -7.19 -4.04
CA LEU A 2 -13.92 -7.03 -5.48
C LEU A 2 -13.52 -8.39 -6.06
N ARG A 3 -14.52 -9.23 -6.32
CA ARG A 3 -14.37 -10.57 -6.93
C ARG A 3 -15.48 -10.75 -7.95
N LYS A 4 -15.31 -11.71 -8.86
CA LYS A 4 -16.36 -12.11 -9.81
C LYS A 4 -17.71 -12.34 -9.11
N LYS A 5 -17.73 -13.24 -8.13
CA LYS A 5 -18.88 -13.38 -7.23
C LYS A 5 -18.76 -12.40 -6.08
N LYS A 6 -19.81 -11.61 -5.88
CA LYS A 6 -19.91 -10.66 -4.76
C LYS A 6 -19.73 -11.38 -3.43
N TYR A 7 -18.87 -10.82 -2.59
CA TYR A 7 -18.58 -11.35 -1.25
C TYR A 7 -18.28 -10.17 -0.33
N SER A 8 -19.25 -9.85 0.53
CA SER A 8 -19.33 -8.66 1.36
C SER A 8 -18.39 -8.71 2.58
N LEU A 9 -18.18 -7.56 3.22
CA LEU A 9 -17.40 -7.49 4.46
C LEU A 9 -18.06 -8.28 5.60
N ASN A 10 -19.40 -8.28 5.65
CA ASN A 10 -20.14 -9.03 6.66
C ASN A 10 -19.94 -10.53 6.48
N GLU A 11 -20.05 -11.04 5.25
CA GLU A 11 -19.79 -12.46 4.96
C GLU A 11 -18.34 -12.85 5.31
N ILE A 12 -17.35 -12.04 4.93
CA ILE A 12 -15.94 -12.24 5.34
C ILE A 12 -15.83 -12.31 6.86
N SER A 13 -16.49 -11.38 7.58
CA SER A 13 -16.45 -11.31 9.04
C SER A 13 -17.08 -12.54 9.69
N HIS A 14 -18.25 -12.97 9.21
CA HIS A 14 -18.94 -14.14 9.74
C HIS A 14 -18.16 -15.42 9.47
N ASP A 15 -17.68 -15.63 8.25
CA ASP A 15 -16.91 -16.84 7.89
C ASP A 15 -15.59 -16.91 8.67
N THR A 16 -14.93 -15.78 8.90
CA THR A 16 -13.73 -15.70 9.74
C THR A 16 -14.05 -16.04 11.19
N ALA A 17 -15.13 -15.49 11.75
CA ALA A 17 -15.56 -15.78 13.12
C ALA A 17 -15.93 -17.26 13.30
N ILE A 18 -16.70 -17.82 12.37
CA ILE A 18 -17.05 -19.25 12.33
C ILE A 18 -15.76 -20.09 12.28
N SER A 19 -14.83 -19.74 11.40
CA SER A 19 -13.56 -20.48 11.27
C SER A 19 -12.74 -20.47 12.57
N LEU A 20 -12.71 -19.36 13.30
CA LEU A 20 -12.04 -19.26 14.59
C LEU A 20 -12.72 -20.11 15.68
N ILE A 21 -14.05 -20.10 15.73
CA ILE A 21 -14.82 -20.94 16.66
C ILE A 21 -14.56 -22.42 16.35
N LEU A 22 -14.66 -22.82 15.08
CA LEU A 22 -14.39 -24.19 14.65
C LEU A 22 -12.96 -24.63 14.99
N ARG A 23 -11.97 -23.75 14.82
CA ARG A 23 -10.58 -24.04 15.21
C ARG A 23 -10.43 -24.23 16.71
N THR A 24 -11.17 -23.46 17.50
CA THR A 24 -11.19 -23.54 18.96
C THR A 24 -11.81 -24.87 19.43
N VAL A 25 -12.96 -25.25 18.88
CA VAL A 25 -13.62 -26.55 19.14
C VAL A 25 -12.72 -27.72 18.73
N LYS A 26 -12.08 -27.65 17.56
CA LYS A 26 -11.10 -28.66 17.09
C LYS A 26 -9.90 -28.81 18.02
N SER A 27 -9.57 -27.78 18.79
CA SER A 27 -8.48 -27.82 19.78
C SER A 27 -8.93 -28.43 21.12
N GLY A 28 -10.16 -28.96 21.21
CA GLY A 28 -10.71 -29.59 22.41
C GLY A 28 -11.30 -28.61 23.42
N VAL A 29 -11.46 -27.33 23.07
CA VAL A 29 -12.07 -26.33 23.95
C VAL A 29 -13.60 -26.45 23.90
N ASN A 30 -14.24 -26.58 25.06
CA ASN A 30 -15.70 -26.65 25.17
C ASN A 30 -16.33 -25.25 25.06
N VAL A 31 -16.84 -24.90 23.88
CA VAL A 31 -17.52 -23.63 23.62
C VAL A 31 -18.99 -23.74 24.05
N THR A 32 -19.40 -22.97 25.07
CA THR A 32 -20.73 -23.09 25.68
C THR A 32 -21.70 -21.97 25.30
N GLU A 33 -21.21 -20.76 25.03
CA GLU A 33 -22.06 -19.59 24.82
C GLU A 33 -21.43 -18.63 23.80
N VAL A 34 -22.29 -18.01 22.98
CA VAL A 34 -21.95 -16.90 22.09
C VAL A 34 -22.98 -15.79 22.33
N ALA A 35 -22.51 -14.58 22.67
CA ALA A 35 -23.37 -13.45 23.03
C ALA A 35 -22.94 -12.16 22.31
N GLU A 36 -23.89 -11.26 22.06
CA GLU A 36 -23.61 -9.91 21.60
C GLU A 36 -23.00 -9.06 22.72
N LYS A 37 -22.10 -8.12 22.36
CA LYS A 37 -21.40 -7.23 23.31
C LYS A 37 -20.68 -7.98 24.45
N ALA A 38 -20.21 -9.19 24.15
CA ALA A 38 -19.56 -10.06 25.12
C ALA A 38 -18.32 -9.43 25.79
N ASP A 39 -17.66 -8.47 25.13
CA ASP A 39 -16.54 -7.70 25.68
C ASP A 39 -16.94 -6.79 26.86
N SER A 40 -18.22 -6.44 26.95
CA SER A 40 -18.78 -5.68 28.08
C SER A 40 -19.31 -6.60 29.19
N LEU A 41 -19.63 -7.85 28.86
CA LEU A 41 -20.23 -8.83 29.78
C LEU A 41 -19.19 -9.71 30.46
N PHE A 42 -18.12 -10.07 29.75
CA PHE A 42 -17.13 -11.04 30.19
C PHE A 42 -15.73 -10.44 30.17
N PRO A 43 -15.04 -10.31 31.32
CA PRO A 43 -13.69 -9.75 31.39
C PRO A 43 -12.68 -10.45 30.47
N VAL A 44 -12.83 -11.76 30.26
CA VAL A 44 -11.97 -12.55 29.36
C VAL A 44 -12.11 -12.11 27.90
N VAL A 45 -13.31 -11.73 27.48
CA VAL A 45 -13.57 -11.22 26.12
C VAL A 45 -13.08 -9.78 25.98
N SER A 46 -13.18 -8.98 27.05
CA SER A 46 -12.55 -7.66 27.12
C SER A 46 -11.03 -7.74 26.92
N ALA A 47 -10.36 -8.69 27.60
CA ALA A 47 -8.93 -8.94 27.40
C ALA A 47 -8.59 -9.34 25.96
N ALA A 48 -9.39 -10.22 25.34
CA ALA A 48 -9.23 -10.57 23.93
C ALA A 48 -9.39 -9.34 23.00
N SER A 49 -10.32 -8.43 23.31
CA SER A 49 -10.55 -7.18 22.60
C SER A 49 -9.36 -6.22 22.71
N ILE A 50 -8.68 -6.18 23.86
CA ILE A 50 -7.43 -5.42 24.05
C ILE A 50 -6.31 -6.04 23.20
N LEU A 51 -6.13 -7.36 23.26
CA LEU A 51 -5.10 -8.06 22.47
C LEU A 51 -5.26 -7.83 20.97
N ALA A 52 -6.50 -7.87 20.46
CA ALA A 52 -6.79 -7.60 19.05
C ALA A 52 -6.37 -6.18 18.64
N LYS A 53 -6.72 -5.17 19.44
CA LYS A 53 -6.34 -3.76 19.18
C LYS A 53 -4.83 -3.56 19.23
N VAL A 54 -4.18 -4.05 20.28
CA VAL A 54 -2.72 -3.92 20.45
C VAL A 54 -1.98 -4.62 19.32
N THR A 55 -2.45 -5.79 18.89
CA THR A 55 -1.84 -6.52 17.77
C THR A 55 -1.99 -5.75 16.46
N ARG A 56 -3.20 -5.23 16.18
CA ARG A 56 -3.46 -4.36 15.03
C ARG A 56 -2.51 -3.15 15.04
N ASP A 57 -2.43 -2.44 16.16
CA ASP A 57 -1.65 -1.21 16.27
C ASP A 57 -0.15 -1.49 16.09
N ARG A 58 0.36 -2.61 16.63
CA ARG A 58 1.73 -3.05 16.38
C ARG A 58 1.99 -3.37 14.91
N MET A 59 1.07 -4.04 14.23
CA MET A 59 1.20 -4.33 12.80
C MET A 59 1.22 -3.04 11.96
N LEU A 60 0.38 -2.07 12.33
CA LEU A 60 0.31 -0.77 11.67
C LEU A 60 1.58 0.05 11.83
N VAL A 61 2.18 0.08 13.03
CA VAL A 61 3.43 0.80 13.30
C VAL A 61 4.62 0.17 12.56
N ARG A 62 4.63 -1.15 12.40
CA ARG A 62 5.71 -1.88 11.72
C ARG A 62 5.57 -1.91 10.21
N TRP A 63 4.45 -1.44 9.67
CA TRP A 63 4.23 -1.44 8.24
C TRP A 63 5.12 -0.40 7.56
N THR A 64 5.83 -0.84 6.53
CA THR A 64 6.66 0.00 5.65
C THR A 64 6.12 -0.09 4.22
N PRO A 65 5.92 1.04 3.53
CA PRO A 65 5.57 1.04 2.11
C PRO A 65 6.61 0.30 1.27
N HIS A 66 6.17 -0.53 0.33
CA HIS A 66 7.08 -1.26 -0.54
C HIS A 66 7.94 -0.33 -1.42
N SER A 67 7.42 0.87 -1.73
CA SER A 67 8.11 1.93 -2.47
C SER A 67 9.28 2.60 -1.74
N LEU A 68 9.53 2.26 -0.47
CA LEU A 68 10.68 2.76 0.30
C LEU A 68 11.79 1.71 0.49
N GLU A 69 11.65 0.50 -0.08
CA GLU A 69 12.71 -0.51 -0.03
C GLU A 69 13.80 -0.30 -1.08
N GLU A 70 13.55 0.51 -2.11
CA GLU A 70 14.48 0.69 -3.23
C GLU A 70 15.62 1.70 -2.93
N ASP A 71 15.50 2.55 -1.91
CA ASP A 71 16.48 3.61 -1.62
C ASP A 71 17.62 3.17 -0.66
N GLY A 72 17.56 1.92 -0.16
CA GLY A 72 18.54 1.37 0.79
C GLY A 72 19.65 0.54 0.16
N ARG A 73 19.46 0.01 -1.05
CA ARG A 73 20.49 -0.80 -1.73
C ARG A 73 21.50 0.03 -2.52
N GLU A 74 21.11 1.22 -2.97
CA GLU A 74 22.02 2.11 -3.71
C GLU A 74 23.04 2.80 -2.78
N ARG A 75 22.69 3.07 -1.50
CA ARG A 75 23.64 3.66 -0.54
C ARG A 75 24.72 2.71 -0.01
N GLU A 76 24.44 1.42 0.11
CA GLU A 76 25.46 0.46 0.56
C GLU A 76 26.48 0.19 -0.55
N GLU A 77 26.05 0.07 -1.81
CA GLU A 77 26.97 -0.12 -2.94
C GLU A 77 27.83 1.12 -3.24
N ASP A 78 27.31 2.33 -3.01
CA ASP A 78 28.08 3.57 -3.19
C ASP A 78 29.07 3.84 -2.05
N ALA A 79 28.75 3.44 -0.81
CA ALA A 79 29.69 3.53 0.32
C ALA A 79 30.90 2.60 0.15
N ASP A 80 30.68 1.38 -0.34
CA ASP A 80 31.75 0.42 -0.62
C ASP A 80 32.61 0.84 -1.83
N ARG A 81 32.02 1.48 -2.83
CA ARG A 81 32.74 1.99 -4.01
C ARG A 81 33.60 3.22 -3.67
N GLU A 82 33.16 4.06 -2.73
CA GLU A 82 33.92 5.24 -2.29
C GLU A 82 34.99 4.90 -1.24
N GLY A 83 34.75 3.92 -0.37
CA GLY A 83 35.76 3.36 0.54
C GLY A 83 36.94 2.73 -0.22
N ASN A 84 36.65 1.90 -1.23
CA ASN A 84 37.66 1.21 -2.05
C ASN A 84 38.45 2.18 -2.96
N LYS A 85 37.89 3.35 -3.31
CA LYS A 85 38.61 4.43 -4.00
C LYS A 85 39.58 5.18 -3.08
N LYS A 86 39.19 5.41 -1.82
CA LYS A 86 40.05 6.09 -0.82
C LYS A 86 41.18 5.18 -0.33
N GLU A 87 40.94 3.87 -0.17
CA GLU A 87 41.98 2.90 0.18
C GLU A 87 43.02 2.73 -0.94
N LYS A 88 42.60 2.65 -2.21
CA LYS A 88 43.53 2.61 -3.35
C LYS A 88 44.35 3.89 -3.55
N ALA A 89 43.81 5.05 -3.17
CA ALA A 89 44.55 6.31 -3.20
C ALA A 89 45.59 6.39 -2.06
N ALA A 90 45.27 5.85 -0.88
CA ALA A 90 46.16 5.82 0.27
C ALA A 90 47.30 4.80 0.15
N GLU A 91 47.10 3.69 -0.58
CA GLU A 91 48.18 2.72 -0.87
C GLU A 91 49.17 3.22 -1.92
N ALA A 92 48.74 4.04 -2.88
CA ALA A 92 49.61 4.61 -3.92
C ALA A 92 50.57 5.69 -3.39
N GLU A 93 50.28 6.31 -2.25
CA GLU A 93 51.14 7.33 -1.63
C GLU A 93 52.18 6.76 -0.63
N LYS A 94 52.18 5.44 -0.37
CA LYS A 94 53.07 4.82 0.64
C LYS A 94 54.36 4.19 0.09
N GLU A 95 54.57 4.23 -1.22
CA GLU A 95 55.80 3.78 -1.88
C GLU A 95 56.61 4.94 -2.47
N ASN A 96 56.86 6.00 -1.69
CA ASN A 96 58.01 6.84 -1.98
C ASN A 96 58.55 7.49 -0.70
N GLU A 97 59.87 7.49 -0.60
CA GLU A 97 60.71 8.23 0.33
C GLU A 97 61.07 7.59 1.70
N THR A 98 62.31 7.11 1.69
CA THR A 98 63.17 6.71 2.79
C THR A 98 63.65 7.94 3.60
N SER A 99 63.77 7.76 4.92
CA SER A 99 64.28 8.70 5.96
C SER A 99 65.73 9.23 5.72
N PRO A 100 66.30 10.24 6.48
CA PRO A 100 66.15 10.45 7.93
C PRO A 100 66.11 11.91 8.50
N ALA A 101 65.75 11.99 9.79
CA ALA A 101 65.53 13.16 10.68
C ALA A 101 66.75 14.11 10.89
N PRO A 102 66.61 15.31 11.55
CA PRO A 102 66.60 15.37 13.03
C PRO A 102 65.87 16.57 13.75
N ARG A 103 65.40 16.27 14.99
CA ARG A 103 65.50 17.06 16.26
C ARG A 103 64.59 18.29 16.58
N LYS A 104 63.69 18.05 17.57
CA LYS A 104 63.67 18.61 18.96
C LYS A 104 62.72 19.79 19.34
N ARG A 105 62.16 19.65 20.57
CA ARG A 105 61.50 20.59 21.53
C ARG A 105 59.96 20.63 21.44
N VAL A 106 59.18 20.01 22.34
CA VAL A 106 58.86 20.19 23.80
C VAL A 106 58.30 21.55 24.21
N ASN A 107 57.21 21.47 25.01
CA ASN A 107 56.54 22.42 25.93
C ASN A 107 55.31 23.15 25.33
N GLU A 108 54.07 22.92 25.80
CA GLU A 108 53.42 23.11 27.13
C GLU A 108 52.64 24.44 27.20
N ASP A 109 51.38 24.32 27.64
CA ASP A 109 50.51 25.31 28.30
C ASP A 109 50.05 26.53 27.46
N GLU A 110 48.87 27.15 27.63
CA GLU A 110 48.03 27.37 28.80
C GLU A 110 46.64 27.92 28.38
N GLU A 111 45.71 27.86 29.34
CA GLU A 111 44.37 28.46 29.57
C GLU A 111 44.04 29.83 28.86
N VAL A 112 42.81 30.38 28.78
CA VAL A 112 41.73 30.59 29.77
C VAL A 112 40.45 31.14 29.11
N GLU A 113 39.32 30.91 29.79
CA GLU A 113 37.99 31.57 29.80
C GLU A 113 37.68 32.87 29.01
N ALA A 114 36.42 32.99 28.54
CA ALA A 114 35.46 33.95 29.12
C ALA A 114 34.05 33.86 28.49
N ASN A 115 33.05 33.72 29.35
CA ASN A 115 31.63 34.02 29.12
C ASN A 115 31.35 35.42 29.72
N PRO A 116 30.37 36.20 29.19
CA PRO A 116 29.25 36.50 30.08
C PRO A 116 27.87 36.61 29.41
N LYS A 117 26.88 36.13 30.15
CA LYS A 117 25.43 36.27 29.99
C LYS A 117 24.95 37.73 30.03
N LYS A 118 23.84 38.03 29.33
CA LYS A 118 22.81 38.99 29.79
C LYS A 118 21.37 38.53 29.43
N LYS A 119 20.52 38.56 30.48
CA LYS A 119 19.05 38.42 30.57
C LYS A 119 18.33 39.49 29.73
N GLY A 120 17.04 39.43 29.36
CA GLY A 120 15.89 38.58 29.67
C GLY A 120 14.57 39.32 29.33
N LYS A 121 13.43 38.59 29.42
CA LYS A 121 11.98 38.96 29.35
C LYS A 121 11.30 38.09 28.28
N GLY A 122 10.27 37.27 28.50
CA GLY A 122 9.37 37.07 29.63
C GLY A 122 7.94 37.02 29.08
N GLU A 123 7.41 35.83 28.74
CA GLU A 123 5.97 35.68 28.54
C GLU A 123 5.45 34.23 28.75
N LYS A 124 4.56 34.12 29.75
CA LYS A 124 3.48 33.14 29.98
C LYS A 124 3.72 31.66 29.69
N GLU A 125 4.12 31.01 30.77
CA GLU A 125 4.00 29.58 31.06
C GLU A 125 2.54 29.10 30.94
N LYS A 126 2.27 28.29 29.91
CA LYS A 126 1.10 27.41 29.84
C LYS A 126 1.65 26.00 30.01
N THR A 127 1.52 25.45 31.21
CA THR A 127 1.87 24.06 31.54
C THR A 127 1.05 23.13 30.64
N ARG A 128 1.63 22.73 29.51
CA ARG A 128 1.12 21.65 28.68
C ARG A 128 1.65 20.38 29.30
N ASN A 129 0.75 19.62 29.94
CA ASN A 129 0.98 18.23 30.28
C ASN A 129 1.66 17.54 29.09
N ALA A 130 2.86 17.03 29.31
CA ALA A 130 3.56 16.16 28.38
C ALA A 130 2.76 14.85 28.27
N LYS A 131 1.76 14.84 27.39
CA LYS A 131 1.25 13.59 26.81
C LYS A 131 2.40 13.03 25.98
N GLY A 132 2.83 11.82 26.32
CA GLY A 132 3.87 11.09 25.60
C GLY A 132 3.67 11.22 24.09
N ALA A 133 4.74 11.57 23.40
CA ALA A 133 4.73 11.79 21.97
C ALA A 133 4.29 10.49 21.27
N ALA A 134 3.00 10.41 20.92
CA ALA A 134 2.52 9.44 19.98
C ALA A 134 3.24 9.76 18.67
N SER A 135 4.09 8.85 18.20
CA SER A 135 4.65 8.91 16.86
C SER A 135 3.51 9.16 15.88
N SER A 136 3.49 10.33 15.24
CA SER A 136 2.47 10.65 14.23
C SER A 136 2.57 9.62 13.12
N SER A 137 1.50 8.85 12.91
CA SER A 137 1.45 7.84 11.85
C SER A 137 1.59 8.51 10.49
N ILE A 138 2.41 7.93 9.60
CA ILE A 138 2.66 8.44 8.25
C ILE A 138 1.35 8.53 7.42
N PHE A 139 0.37 7.70 7.76
CA PHE A 139 -0.91 7.56 7.06
C PHE A 139 -2.11 8.12 7.84
N GLY A 140 -1.87 8.86 8.92
CA GLY A 140 -2.95 9.37 9.78
C GLY A 140 -3.66 8.25 10.56
N SER A 141 -4.96 8.42 10.78
CA SER A 141 -5.81 7.48 11.53
C SER A 141 -6.19 6.20 10.78
N GLY A 142 -6.12 6.21 9.44
CA GLY A 142 -6.60 5.14 8.57
C GLY A 142 -8.11 5.15 8.29
N TYR A 143 -8.85 6.16 8.77
CA TYR A 143 -10.29 6.30 8.53
C TYR A 143 -10.60 7.27 7.38
N PRO A 144 -11.73 7.08 6.65
CA PRO A 144 -12.04 7.91 5.49
C PRO A 144 -12.36 9.37 5.80
N GLY A 145 -12.72 9.69 7.04
CA GLY A 145 -13.05 11.05 7.48
C GLY A 145 -11.84 11.88 7.90
N ASP A 146 -10.65 11.30 7.92
CA ASP A 146 -9.43 11.96 8.35
C ASP A 146 -8.68 12.56 7.16
N SER A 147 -8.40 13.86 7.24
CA SER A 147 -7.69 14.60 6.20
C SER A 147 -6.27 14.09 5.96
N GLU A 148 -5.57 13.63 7.00
CA GLU A 148 -4.22 13.07 6.86
C GLU A 148 -4.24 11.74 6.11
N THR A 149 -5.23 10.88 6.42
CA THR A 149 -5.45 9.62 5.70
C THR A 149 -5.77 9.88 4.23
N ILE A 150 -6.66 10.83 3.92
CA ILE A 150 -6.99 11.19 2.54
C ILE A 150 -5.75 11.74 1.81
N ALA A 151 -4.96 12.60 2.47
CA ALA A 151 -3.73 13.12 1.91
C ALA A 151 -2.71 12.01 1.62
N PHE A 152 -2.56 11.05 2.53
CA PHE A 152 -1.72 9.87 2.34
C PHE A 152 -2.16 9.04 1.12
N LEU A 153 -3.46 8.74 0.99
CA LEU A 153 -3.98 8.00 -0.16
C LEU A 153 -3.73 8.76 -1.48
N ASN A 154 -3.93 10.08 -1.49
CA ASN A 154 -3.62 10.87 -2.67
C ASN A 154 -2.11 10.93 -2.97
N ARG A 155 -1.23 10.90 -1.98
CA ARG A 155 0.21 10.88 -2.26
C ARG A 155 0.68 9.52 -2.79
N ASN A 156 0.04 8.43 -2.38
CA ASN A 156 0.47 7.06 -2.65
C ASN A 156 -0.47 6.29 -3.58
N CYS A 157 -1.01 6.96 -4.60
CA CYS A 157 -1.79 6.32 -5.66
C CYS A 157 -1.01 6.42 -6.97
N ASP A 158 -0.47 5.29 -7.41
CA ASP A 158 0.13 5.09 -8.71
C ASP A 158 -0.93 5.11 -9.82
N PRO A 159 -0.68 5.76 -10.97
CA PRO A 159 -1.66 5.84 -12.05
C PRO A 159 -2.05 4.49 -12.65
N VAL A 160 -1.17 3.50 -12.67
CA VAL A 160 -1.41 2.19 -13.30
C VAL A 160 -1.85 1.17 -12.25
N PHE A 161 -1.08 1.04 -11.17
CA PHE A 161 -1.26 0.02 -10.15
C PHE A 161 -2.16 0.44 -8.99
N GLY A 162 -2.44 1.74 -8.85
CA GLY A 162 -3.24 2.28 -7.75
C GLY A 162 -2.45 2.30 -6.45
N PHE A 163 -2.90 1.57 -5.44
CA PHE A 163 -2.31 1.60 -4.10
C PHE A 163 -1.49 0.35 -3.78
N ASP A 164 -0.56 0.46 -2.84
CA ASP A 164 0.09 -0.69 -2.21
C ASP A 164 -0.94 -1.60 -1.51
N GLY A 165 -0.60 -2.88 -1.29
CA GLY A 165 -1.47 -3.90 -0.69
C GLY A 165 -1.97 -3.59 0.72
N PHE A 166 -1.40 -2.57 1.36
CA PHE A 166 -1.88 -1.99 2.61
C PHE A 166 -3.28 -1.34 2.49
N VAL A 167 -3.60 -0.76 1.33
CA VAL A 167 -4.85 -0.03 1.13
C VAL A 167 -5.96 -0.96 0.68
N ARG A 168 -7.14 -0.83 1.31
CA ARG A 168 -8.33 -1.59 0.95
C ARG A 168 -9.00 -0.99 -0.30
N PHE A 169 -8.66 -1.49 -1.49
CA PHE A 169 -9.29 -1.07 -2.75
C PHE A 169 -10.81 -1.18 -2.77
N SER A 170 -11.38 -2.06 -1.96
CA SER A 170 -12.84 -2.24 -1.87
C SER A 170 -13.56 -1.13 -1.10
N TRP A 171 -12.84 -0.17 -0.51
CA TRP A 171 -13.42 1.00 0.14
C TRP A 171 -13.73 2.10 -0.88
N SER A 172 -14.88 2.75 -0.72
CA SER A 172 -15.37 3.79 -1.63
C SER A 172 -14.37 4.93 -1.82
N THR A 173 -13.72 5.38 -0.75
CA THR A 173 -12.71 6.46 -0.82
C THR A 173 -11.50 6.06 -1.67
N ALA A 174 -10.98 4.84 -1.52
CA ALA A 174 -9.87 4.36 -2.34
C ALA A 174 -10.29 4.25 -3.81
N ARG A 175 -11.47 3.67 -4.07
CA ARG A 175 -12.03 3.55 -5.42
C ARG A 175 -12.19 4.91 -6.12
N LEU A 176 -12.79 5.89 -5.44
CA LEU A 176 -13.00 7.24 -5.99
C LEU A 176 -11.68 7.97 -6.27
N ILE A 177 -10.65 7.77 -5.44
CA ILE A 177 -9.33 8.34 -5.68
C ILE A 177 -8.70 7.72 -6.93
N PHE A 178 -8.78 6.39 -7.08
CA PHE A 178 -8.25 5.71 -8.26
C PHE A 178 -9.03 6.03 -9.54
N GLU A 179 -10.36 6.12 -9.50
CA GLU A 179 -11.17 6.52 -10.66
C GLU A 179 -10.83 7.94 -11.16
N LYS A 180 -10.38 8.84 -10.28
CA LYS A 180 -10.02 10.22 -10.63
C LYS A 180 -8.59 10.38 -11.14
N ARG A 181 -7.67 9.50 -10.74
CA ARG A 181 -6.22 9.68 -10.91
C ARG A 181 -5.54 8.55 -11.66
N GLY A 182 -6.13 7.37 -11.61
CA GLY A 182 -5.67 6.18 -12.30
C GLY A 182 -6.04 6.19 -13.77
N VAL A 183 -5.34 5.35 -14.52
CA VAL A 183 -5.69 4.98 -15.88
C VAL A 183 -7.04 4.24 -15.84
N PRO A 184 -8.00 4.56 -16.72
CA PRO A 184 -9.26 3.83 -16.81
C PRO A 184 -9.00 2.35 -17.08
N VAL A 185 -9.61 1.48 -16.26
CA VAL A 185 -9.51 0.02 -16.41
C VAL A 185 -10.89 -0.56 -16.65
N ASP A 186 -11.07 -1.18 -17.81
CA ASP A 186 -12.25 -1.95 -18.14
C ASP A 186 -12.02 -3.42 -17.77
N TRP A 187 -12.83 -3.91 -16.85
CA TRP A 187 -12.87 -5.34 -16.52
C TRP A 187 -13.93 -6.02 -17.37
N TYR A 188 -13.65 -7.25 -17.79
CA TYR A 188 -14.68 -8.06 -18.44
C TYR A 188 -15.73 -8.46 -17.40
N ASP A 189 -16.96 -7.97 -17.58
CA ASP A 189 -18.11 -8.56 -16.91
C ASP A 189 -18.33 -9.97 -17.46
N GLU A 190 -18.66 -10.93 -16.60
CA GLU A 190 -19.18 -12.21 -17.09
C GLU A 190 -20.53 -11.91 -17.75
N VAL A 191 -20.65 -12.22 -19.04
CA VAL A 191 -21.94 -12.63 -19.58
C VAL A 191 -22.30 -13.88 -18.78
N ASP A 192 -23.35 -13.81 -17.97
CA ASP A 192 -23.97 -15.04 -17.49
C ASP A 192 -24.27 -15.86 -18.75
N ASP A 193 -23.55 -16.97 -18.94
CA ASP A 193 -23.86 -17.98 -19.95
C ASP A 193 -25.16 -18.70 -19.54
N GLU A 194 -26.23 -17.93 -19.27
CA GLU A 194 -27.58 -18.43 -19.06
C GLU A 194 -28.25 -18.69 -20.42
N ALA A 195 -27.55 -19.44 -21.27
CA ALA A 195 -28.16 -20.18 -22.36
C ALA A 195 -28.77 -21.47 -21.77
N GLY A 196 -29.85 -21.36 -20.99
CA GLY A 196 -30.51 -22.58 -20.49
C GLY A 196 -31.57 -22.54 -19.40
N SER A 197 -32.28 -21.44 -19.11
CA SER A 197 -33.63 -21.53 -18.49
C SER A 197 -34.38 -20.20 -18.58
N GLY A 198 -35.59 -20.24 -19.14
CA GLY A 198 -36.33 -19.06 -19.56
C GLY A 198 -37.11 -18.31 -18.49
N ALA A 199 -37.43 -17.06 -18.87
CA ALA A 199 -38.43 -16.12 -18.33
C ALA A 199 -38.15 -15.58 -16.90
N SER A 200 -38.17 -14.28 -16.62
CA SER A 200 -38.56 -13.09 -17.36
C SER A 200 -37.95 -11.86 -16.68
N GLU A 201 -37.24 -11.01 -17.40
CA GLU A 201 -37.21 -9.58 -17.08
C GLU A 201 -36.94 -8.83 -18.37
N ALA A 202 -37.93 -8.09 -18.84
CA ALA A 202 -37.88 -7.34 -20.08
C ALA A 202 -36.86 -6.20 -19.95
N LYS A 203 -35.58 -6.53 -20.17
CA LYS A 203 -34.53 -5.52 -20.35
C LYS A 203 -34.86 -4.77 -21.64
N GLN A 204 -35.18 -3.47 -21.49
CA GLN A 204 -35.32 -2.54 -22.60
C GLN A 204 -34.18 -2.77 -23.59
N SER A 205 -34.52 -3.00 -24.85
CA SER A 205 -33.54 -3.12 -25.93
C SER A 205 -32.68 -1.87 -25.95
N ARG A 206 -31.37 -2.03 -25.75
CA ARG A 206 -30.41 -0.92 -25.87
C ARG A 206 -30.61 -0.27 -27.25
N ILE A 207 -30.74 1.06 -27.26
CA ILE A 207 -30.86 1.88 -28.48
C ILE A 207 -29.70 1.65 -29.47
N THR A 208 -28.58 1.08 -29.01
CA THR A 208 -27.45 0.66 -29.85
C THR A 208 -27.82 -0.42 -30.87
N ASN A 209 -28.89 -1.19 -30.65
CA ASN A 209 -29.39 -2.16 -31.63
C ASN A 209 -30.06 -1.48 -32.84
N PHE A 210 -30.48 -0.22 -32.71
CA PHE A 210 -30.97 0.60 -33.84
C PHE A 210 -29.84 1.27 -34.63
N PHE A 211 -28.66 1.45 -34.02
CA PHE A 211 -27.47 2.00 -34.68
C PHE A 211 -26.51 0.93 -35.20
N ALA A 212 -26.88 -0.36 -35.10
CA ALA A 212 -26.18 -1.42 -35.79
C ALA A 212 -26.39 -1.23 -37.29
N ALA A 213 -25.49 -0.48 -37.91
CA ALA A 213 -25.42 -0.34 -39.36
C ALA A 213 -25.50 -1.75 -39.95
N LYS A 214 -26.53 -1.97 -40.78
CA LYS A 214 -26.64 -3.13 -41.65
C LYS A 214 -25.30 -3.21 -42.37
N ARG A 215 -24.45 -4.18 -42.00
CA ARG A 215 -23.16 -4.39 -42.65
C ARG A 215 -23.50 -4.68 -44.10
N GLU A 216 -23.27 -3.72 -44.99
CA GLU A 216 -23.26 -3.99 -46.41
C GLU A 216 -22.22 -5.08 -46.61
N ALA A 217 -22.67 -6.21 -47.17
CA ALA A 217 -21.78 -7.30 -47.53
C ALA A 217 -20.72 -6.72 -48.45
N THR A 218 -19.47 -6.70 -47.98
CA THR A 218 -18.33 -6.29 -48.79
C THR A 218 -18.39 -7.07 -50.10
N ALA A 219 -18.36 -6.36 -51.22
CA ALA A 219 -18.39 -6.93 -52.56
C ALA A 219 -17.32 -8.03 -52.67
N GLY A 220 -17.76 -9.30 -52.78
CA GLY A 220 -16.87 -10.46 -52.79
C GLY A 220 -17.15 -11.54 -51.73
N GLY A 221 -18.41 -11.79 -51.36
CA GLY A 221 -19.04 -13.12 -51.23
C GLY A 221 -18.35 -14.32 -50.53
N ILE A 222 -17.27 -14.16 -49.79
CA ILE A 222 -16.69 -15.24 -48.97
C ILE A 222 -16.93 -14.91 -47.51
N GLU A 223 -17.83 -15.66 -46.88
CA GLU A 223 -17.96 -15.64 -45.43
C GLU A 223 -16.60 -15.99 -44.80
N ARG A 224 -16.18 -15.18 -43.84
CA ARG A 224 -14.88 -15.34 -43.21
C ARG A 224 -14.80 -16.75 -42.59
N PRO A 225 -13.73 -17.54 -42.88
CA PRO A 225 -13.66 -18.91 -42.39
C PRO A 225 -13.81 -18.99 -40.87
N ALA A 226 -14.58 -19.97 -40.40
CA ALA A 226 -14.93 -20.14 -38.98
C ALA A 226 -13.70 -20.19 -38.06
N PHE A 227 -12.57 -20.70 -38.55
CA PHE A 227 -11.30 -20.72 -37.85
C PHE A 227 -10.85 -19.32 -37.37
N PHE A 228 -10.93 -18.30 -38.23
CA PHE A 228 -10.49 -16.94 -37.89
C PHE A 228 -11.45 -16.26 -36.90
N LEU A 229 -12.74 -16.54 -37.01
CA LEU A 229 -13.76 -16.03 -36.09
C LEU A 229 -13.58 -16.65 -34.69
N ARG A 230 -13.46 -17.99 -34.60
CA ARG A 230 -13.25 -18.71 -33.34
C ARG A 230 -11.95 -18.28 -32.64
N SER A 231 -10.90 -18.02 -33.42
CA SER A 231 -9.59 -17.64 -32.90
C SER A 231 -9.45 -16.13 -32.64
N LYS A 232 -10.51 -15.35 -32.86
CA LYS A 232 -10.52 -13.87 -32.73
C LYS A 232 -9.41 -13.16 -33.52
N LEU A 233 -8.97 -13.76 -34.64
CA LEU A 233 -7.92 -13.19 -35.48
C LEU A 233 -8.53 -12.13 -36.42
N GLN A 234 -7.86 -11.00 -36.61
CA GLN A 234 -8.30 -9.92 -37.50
C GLN A 234 -7.22 -9.58 -38.53
N LEU A 235 -7.64 -9.28 -39.76
CA LEU A 235 -6.73 -8.74 -40.77
C LEU A 235 -6.47 -7.27 -40.41
N LEU A 236 -5.21 -6.90 -40.22
CA LEU A 236 -4.82 -5.51 -40.02
C LEU A 236 -4.75 -4.84 -41.39
N SER A 237 -5.73 -3.99 -41.69
CA SER A 237 -5.77 -3.22 -42.94
C SER A 237 -4.86 -1.99 -42.91
N ASN A 238 -4.61 -1.43 -41.71
CA ASN A 238 -3.72 -0.30 -41.51
C ASN A 238 -2.80 -0.59 -40.31
N LEU A 239 -1.49 -0.67 -40.55
CA LEU A 239 -0.50 -0.42 -39.52
C LEU A 239 -0.18 1.07 -39.62
N GLY A 240 -0.67 1.87 -38.68
CA GLY A 240 -0.26 3.27 -38.60
C GLY A 240 1.23 3.34 -38.30
N VAL A 241 2.03 3.65 -39.32
CA VAL A 241 3.44 4.05 -39.22
C VAL A 241 3.52 5.55 -39.31
#